data_AF-A0A5P9ETN6-F1
#
_entry.id   AF-A0A5P9ETN6-F1
#
_cell.length_a   1.000
_cell.length_b   1.000
_cell.length_c   1.000
_cell.angle_alpha   90.00
_cell.angle_beta   90.00
_cell.angle_gamma   90.00
#
_symmetry.space_group_name_H-M   'P 1'
#
loop_
_entity.id
_entity.type
_entity.pdbx_description
1 polymer ?
#
loop_
_entity_poly.entity_id
_entity_poly.type
_entity_poly.pdbx_seq_one_letter_code
_entity_poly.pdbx_strand_id
1 'polypeptide(L)'
;MYYLKEQAYFEPLFNNWYAWPYLLPPVQGARHTVHTHTRIMKSFVNNAHLHIMASQEPGMSGSDFLACSEDQIEDIKSLIEFTEKECPDLIALSAAVAELDELIRTHTNGESIEYIYEKIPAPLKGYVELFFDMEHNPSYRLIEGLLYKSDYYKPQLQTVAFGLVSETNQRPFVFSTPRLVDDAHMHIDLDFNSPILDRILKARQHPLTAEELEALFAQCNCRGGLTKEDLFTTEPPKNPHTPVTQGIRLEYTGHAGFLIETKDISILIDPVIASVHESHIGDVFSFNQLPEKLDYICLTHSHQDHVNIETLLQLRHKTDTLVVPKNNGGSIADPSLKLMLQQLNFKVLEVEDMEEIPLPGGKIIALPFLGEHGDLNIRSKSAWLIEMYGKKLFMGADSSNLDPNMYHHIHKQVGDLDLLAIGMECVGAPYTWMYGALHTKKVSKQIKNSRRLNGCDSKIGYGMVEIFKPKEVYIYALGLEPWFNYFMGLDYSDDSEQIIESNKMLQLCYDSNIKCEKMFGSKTLVFNQ
;
A
#
# COMPACT_ATOMS: atom_id res chain seq x y z
N MET A 1 19.87 11.16 25.79
CA MET A 1 19.18 11.28 24.48
C MET A 1 18.86 9.88 24.04
N TYR A 2 17.62 9.63 23.61
CA TYR A 2 17.08 8.32 23.27
C TYR A 2 16.54 8.33 21.84
N TYR A 3 16.98 7.38 21.03
CA TYR A 3 16.52 7.13 19.67
C TYR A 3 15.60 5.92 19.65
N LEU A 4 14.59 5.94 18.78
CA LEU A 4 13.84 4.71 18.46
C LEU A 4 14.78 3.78 17.70
N LYS A 5 14.94 2.54 18.17
CA LYS A 5 15.85 1.55 17.57
C LYS A 5 15.55 1.31 16.09
N GLU A 6 16.58 1.06 15.28
CA GLU A 6 16.41 0.69 13.87
C GLU A 6 15.69 -0.66 13.69
N GLN A 7 15.85 -1.57 14.66
CA GLN A 7 15.13 -2.84 14.72
C GLN A 7 13.65 -2.67 15.05
N ALA A 8 13.24 -1.54 15.62
CA ALA A 8 11.84 -1.32 15.96
C ALA A 8 11.02 -1.18 14.67
N TYR A 9 9.97 -1.98 14.53
CA TYR A 9 8.95 -1.80 13.52
C TYR A 9 7.66 -1.31 14.17
N PHE A 10 6.80 -0.72 13.35
CA PHE A 10 5.58 -0.05 13.76
C PHE A 10 4.43 -0.60 12.92
N GLU A 11 3.32 -0.99 13.54
CA GLU A 11 2.14 -1.46 12.84
C GLU A 11 0.95 -0.53 13.14
N PRO A 12 0.40 0.17 12.14
CA PRO A 12 -0.88 0.83 12.28
C PRO A 12 -1.98 -0.22 12.25
N LEU A 13 -2.91 -0.18 13.22
CA LEU A 13 -3.99 -1.14 13.34
C LEU A 13 -5.35 -0.45 13.27
N PHE A 14 -6.31 -1.05 12.56
CA PHE A 14 -7.72 -0.70 12.59
C PHE A 14 -8.51 -1.90 13.12
N ASN A 15 -9.10 -1.75 14.32
CA ASN A 15 -9.80 -2.84 15.01
C ASN A 15 -8.93 -4.11 15.14
N ASN A 16 -7.65 -3.95 15.54
CA ASN A 16 -6.62 -4.99 15.61
C ASN A 16 -6.11 -5.56 14.28
N TRP A 17 -6.59 -5.11 13.12
CA TRP A 17 -6.09 -5.55 11.81
C TRP A 17 -5.07 -4.56 11.26
N TYR A 18 -4.02 -5.06 10.62
CA TYR A 18 -3.03 -4.20 9.96
C TYR A 18 -3.71 -3.26 8.96
N ALA A 19 -3.50 -1.96 9.14
CA ALA A 19 -4.18 -0.93 8.38
C ALA A 19 -3.58 -0.80 6.97
N TRP A 20 -4.44 -0.91 5.96
CA TRP A 20 -4.12 -0.73 4.56
C TRP A 20 -5.21 0.11 3.86
N PRO A 21 -5.00 0.61 2.64
CA PRO A 21 -5.84 1.64 2.02
C PRO A 21 -7.35 1.36 1.98
N TYR A 22 -7.80 0.10 2.00
CA TYR A 22 -9.22 -0.26 1.94
C TYR A 22 -9.88 -0.47 3.31
N LEU A 23 -9.15 -0.28 4.43
CA LEU A 23 -9.75 -0.32 5.77
C LEU A 23 -10.20 1.04 6.30
N LEU A 24 -9.61 2.13 5.80
CA LEU A 24 -9.91 3.49 6.28
C LEU A 24 -11.15 4.14 5.63
N PRO A 25 -11.41 3.99 4.31
CA PRO A 25 -12.64 4.44 3.70
C PRO A 25 -13.85 3.73 4.34
N PRO A 26 -14.86 4.44 4.86
CA PRO A 26 -15.88 3.85 5.73
C PRO A 26 -16.64 2.66 5.13
N VAL A 27 -17.01 2.73 3.85
CA VAL A 27 -17.75 1.65 3.18
C VAL A 27 -16.85 0.44 2.97
N GLN A 28 -15.65 0.62 2.43
CA GLN A 28 -14.71 -0.45 2.19
C GLN A 28 -14.28 -1.12 3.50
N GLY A 29 -13.96 -0.33 4.54
CA GLY A 29 -13.64 -0.82 5.88
C GLY A 29 -14.77 -1.65 6.48
N ALA A 30 -16.02 -1.21 6.34
CA ALA A 30 -17.21 -1.98 6.75
C ALA A 30 -17.32 -3.33 5.99
N ARG A 31 -17.10 -3.33 4.67
CA ARG A 31 -17.11 -4.54 3.85
C ARG A 31 -16.03 -5.53 4.30
N HIS A 32 -14.80 -5.09 4.49
CA HIS A 32 -13.69 -5.94 4.96
C HIS A 32 -13.89 -6.46 6.38
N THR A 33 -14.39 -5.61 7.28
CA THR A 33 -14.74 -5.99 8.66
C THR A 33 -15.68 -7.20 8.66
N VAL A 34 -16.76 -7.14 7.87
CA VAL A 34 -17.75 -8.22 7.84
C VAL A 34 -17.28 -9.44 7.01
N HIS A 35 -16.81 -9.20 5.79
CA HIS A 35 -16.65 -10.26 4.79
C HIS A 35 -15.26 -10.91 4.77
N THR A 36 -14.26 -10.24 5.33
CA THR A 36 -12.93 -10.82 5.55
C THR A 36 -12.74 -11.13 7.03
N HIS A 37 -12.65 -10.09 7.87
CA HIS A 37 -12.18 -10.22 9.25
C HIS A 37 -13.12 -11.06 10.14
N THR A 38 -14.39 -10.69 10.25
CA THR A 38 -15.35 -11.45 11.07
C THR A 38 -15.56 -12.86 10.50
N ARG A 39 -15.57 -13.03 9.17
CA ARG A 39 -15.71 -14.35 8.54
C ARG A 39 -14.54 -15.27 8.87
N ILE A 40 -13.30 -14.82 8.71
CA ILE A 40 -12.11 -15.64 8.95
C ILE A 40 -11.94 -15.96 10.43
N MET A 41 -12.24 -15.01 11.33
CA MET A 41 -12.26 -15.24 12.78
C MET A 41 -13.32 -16.30 13.18
N LYS A 42 -14.54 -16.21 12.65
CA LYS A 42 -15.58 -17.23 12.87
C LYS A 42 -15.18 -18.58 12.29
N SER A 43 -14.49 -18.61 11.15
CA SER A 43 -13.94 -19.85 10.57
C SER A 43 -12.93 -20.51 11.52
N PHE A 44 -12.01 -19.72 12.07
CA PHE A 44 -11.02 -20.18 13.04
C PHE A 44 -11.66 -20.74 14.31
N VAL A 45 -12.57 -19.99 14.95
CA VAL A 45 -13.26 -20.44 16.17
C VAL A 45 -13.99 -21.76 15.96
N ASN A 46 -14.56 -21.98 14.77
CA ASN A 46 -15.26 -23.22 14.45
C ASN A 46 -14.33 -24.38 14.07
N ASN A 47 -13.12 -24.10 13.57
CA ASN A 47 -12.21 -25.10 12.99
C ASN A 47 -10.72 -24.77 13.25
N ALA A 48 -10.33 -24.48 14.49
CA ALA A 48 -8.99 -23.98 14.83
C ALA A 48 -7.86 -24.90 14.35
N HIS A 49 -8.03 -26.21 14.52
CA HIS A 49 -7.05 -27.21 14.07
C HIS A 49 -6.72 -27.11 12.56
N LEU A 50 -7.73 -26.85 11.71
CA LEU A 50 -7.50 -26.70 10.26
C LEU A 50 -6.67 -25.46 9.95
N HIS A 51 -6.96 -24.35 10.63
CA HIS A 51 -6.23 -23.10 10.47
C HIS A 51 -4.78 -23.22 10.93
N ILE A 52 -4.55 -23.82 12.11
CA ILE A 52 -3.22 -24.04 12.66
C ILE A 52 -2.37 -24.87 11.70
N MET A 53 -2.91 -26.01 11.22
CA MET A 53 -2.23 -26.84 10.23
C MET A 53 -1.93 -26.05 8.95
N ALA A 54 -2.92 -25.35 8.40
CA ALA A 54 -2.77 -24.61 7.15
C ALA A 54 -1.74 -23.47 7.26
N SER A 55 -1.67 -22.77 8.40
CA SER A 55 -0.71 -21.68 8.61
C SER A 55 0.75 -22.13 8.71
N GLN A 56 0.99 -23.43 8.93
CA GLN A 56 2.34 -24.02 9.03
C GLN A 56 2.83 -24.55 7.67
N GLU A 57 1.95 -24.68 6.68
CA GLU A 57 2.29 -25.19 5.36
C GLU A 57 2.97 -24.10 4.50
N PRO A 58 4.13 -24.39 3.88
CA PRO A 58 4.77 -23.46 2.94
C PRO A 58 3.83 -23.06 1.79
N GLY A 59 3.86 -21.79 1.40
CA GLY A 59 3.00 -21.24 0.33
C GLY A 59 1.54 -20.98 0.74
N MET A 60 1.18 -21.19 2.01
CA MET A 60 -0.14 -20.79 2.54
C MET A 60 -0.14 -19.39 3.17
N SER A 61 1.00 -18.68 3.15
CA SER A 61 1.04 -17.26 3.50
C SER A 61 0.09 -16.46 2.60
N GLY A 62 -0.61 -15.48 3.17
CA GLY A 62 -1.63 -14.73 2.42
C GLY A 62 -2.95 -15.44 2.17
N SER A 63 -3.14 -16.69 2.60
CA SER A 63 -4.42 -17.39 2.43
C SER A 63 -5.46 -17.03 3.52
N ASP A 64 -6.70 -17.50 3.34
CA ASP A 64 -7.84 -17.28 4.24
C ASP A 64 -7.74 -18.09 5.56
N PHE A 65 -6.54 -18.23 6.14
CA PHE A 65 -6.31 -18.89 7.42
C PHE A 65 -5.64 -17.95 8.44
N LEU A 66 -6.28 -17.74 9.59
CA LEU A 66 -5.64 -17.15 10.78
C LEU A 66 -4.42 -17.94 11.21
N ALA A 67 -3.30 -17.25 11.44
CA ALA A 67 -2.09 -17.78 12.07
C ALA A 67 -2.14 -17.55 13.60
N CYS A 68 -3.07 -18.24 14.28
CA CYS A 68 -3.24 -18.21 15.73
C CYS A 68 -3.11 -19.62 16.33
N SER A 69 -2.76 -19.72 17.61
CA SER A 69 -2.66 -20.98 18.36
C SER A 69 -3.97 -21.36 19.06
N GLU A 70 -4.07 -22.60 19.57
CA GLU A 70 -5.30 -23.09 20.24
C GLU A 70 -5.66 -22.28 21.51
N ASP A 71 -4.66 -21.81 22.25
CA ASP A 71 -4.85 -20.99 23.44
C ASP A 71 -5.40 -19.58 23.14
N GLN A 72 -5.30 -19.13 21.87
CA GLN A 72 -5.82 -17.84 21.41
C GLN A 72 -7.28 -17.89 20.94
N ILE A 73 -7.97 -19.05 21.04
CA ILE A 73 -9.38 -19.17 20.61
C ILE A 73 -10.30 -18.19 21.36
N GLU A 74 -10.10 -18.02 22.66
CA GLU A 74 -10.93 -17.10 23.47
C GLU A 74 -10.64 -15.62 23.16
N ASP A 75 -9.40 -15.28 22.78
CA ASP A 75 -9.05 -13.93 22.31
C ASP A 75 -9.77 -13.61 21.00
N ILE A 76 -9.79 -14.56 20.05
CA ILE A 76 -10.51 -14.39 18.79
C ILE A 76 -12.02 -14.30 19.01
N LYS A 77 -12.61 -15.09 19.92
CA LYS A 77 -14.02 -14.94 20.31
C LYS A 77 -14.29 -13.54 20.88
N SER A 78 -13.42 -13.06 21.75
CA SER A 78 -13.53 -11.72 22.34
C SER A 78 -13.50 -10.61 21.27
N LEU A 79 -12.64 -10.75 20.25
CA LEU A 79 -12.61 -9.79 19.12
C LEU A 79 -13.87 -9.85 18.25
N ILE A 80 -14.45 -11.03 18.04
CA ILE A 80 -15.74 -11.17 17.34
C ILE A 80 -16.83 -10.46 18.14
N GLU A 81 -16.95 -10.74 19.43
CA GLU A 81 -17.94 -10.12 20.32
C GLU A 81 -17.77 -8.60 20.40
N PHE A 82 -16.52 -8.13 20.50
CA PHE A 82 -16.20 -6.71 20.44
C PHE A 82 -16.69 -6.08 19.13
N THR A 83 -16.40 -6.71 17.99
CA THR A 83 -16.83 -6.19 16.67
C THR A 83 -18.36 -6.15 16.56
N GLU A 84 -19.06 -7.18 17.02
CA GLU A 84 -20.53 -7.25 16.98
C GLU A 84 -21.18 -6.21 17.89
N LYS A 85 -20.55 -5.90 19.03
CA LYS A 85 -21.08 -4.97 20.02
C LYS A 85 -20.73 -3.52 19.74
N GLU A 86 -19.49 -3.25 19.35
CA GLU A 86 -18.92 -1.90 19.25
C GLU A 86 -18.90 -1.35 17.81
N CYS A 87 -19.08 -2.22 16.80
CA CYS A 87 -19.17 -1.81 15.38
C CYS A 87 -20.52 -2.16 14.70
N PRO A 88 -21.69 -2.06 15.37
CA PRO A 88 -22.97 -2.47 14.79
C PRO A 88 -23.36 -1.61 13.57
N ASP A 89 -22.90 -0.37 13.53
CA ASP A 89 -23.15 0.58 12.45
C ASP A 89 -22.32 0.27 11.20
N LEU A 90 -21.07 -0.18 11.32
CA LEU A 90 -20.28 -0.71 10.20
C LEU A 90 -20.90 -2.00 9.65
N ILE A 91 -21.39 -2.88 10.53
CA ILE A 91 -22.11 -4.10 10.11
C ILE A 91 -23.37 -3.71 9.33
N ALA A 92 -24.15 -2.75 9.83
CA ALA A 92 -25.34 -2.24 9.16
C ALA A 92 -25.01 -1.55 7.82
N LEU A 93 -23.92 -0.78 7.75
CA LEU A 93 -23.45 -0.14 6.52
C LEU A 93 -23.08 -1.18 5.45
N SER A 94 -22.36 -2.24 5.84
CA SER A 94 -22.00 -3.34 4.93
C SER A 94 -23.23 -4.06 4.37
N ALA A 95 -24.25 -4.29 5.20
CA ALA A 95 -25.53 -4.86 4.78
C ALA A 95 -26.30 -3.92 3.84
N ALA A 96 -26.36 -2.63 4.16
CA ALA A 96 -27.00 -1.61 3.33
C ALA A 96 -26.40 -1.53 1.92
N VAL A 97 -25.10 -1.74 1.77
CA VAL A 97 -24.46 -1.84 0.44
C VAL A 97 -25.05 -3.00 -0.35
N ALA A 98 -25.19 -4.18 0.24
CA ALA A 98 -25.77 -5.35 -0.43
C ALA A 98 -27.25 -5.16 -0.79
N GLU A 99 -28.01 -4.50 0.08
CA GLU A 99 -29.42 -4.14 -0.15
C GLU A 99 -29.56 -3.13 -1.30
N LEU A 100 -28.74 -2.07 -1.32
CA LEU A 100 -28.74 -1.08 -2.41
C LEU A 100 -28.37 -1.72 -3.74
N ASP A 101 -27.32 -2.55 -3.75
CA ASP A 101 -26.89 -3.29 -4.94
C ASP A 101 -28.02 -4.17 -5.51
N GLU A 102 -28.82 -4.79 -4.65
CA GLU A 102 -29.96 -5.58 -5.09
C GLU A 102 -31.11 -4.69 -5.60
N LEU A 103 -31.42 -3.59 -4.92
CA LEU A 103 -32.41 -2.61 -5.39
C LEU A 103 -32.08 -2.11 -6.80
N ILE A 104 -30.81 -1.75 -7.04
CA ILE A 104 -30.33 -1.30 -8.35
C ILE A 104 -30.48 -2.41 -9.41
N ARG A 105 -30.07 -3.64 -9.11
CA ARG A 105 -30.17 -4.78 -10.04
C ARG A 105 -31.61 -5.17 -10.39
N THR A 106 -32.57 -4.92 -9.51
CA THR A 106 -33.99 -5.20 -9.79
C THR A 106 -34.60 -4.22 -10.79
N HIS A 107 -33.99 -3.03 -10.96
CA HIS A 107 -34.39 -2.09 -11.99
C HIS A 107 -33.78 -2.51 -13.34
N THR A 108 -34.64 -2.98 -14.24
CA THR A 108 -34.22 -3.62 -15.50
C THR A 108 -34.70 -2.88 -16.75
N ASN A 109 -35.48 -1.81 -16.58
CA ASN A 109 -35.84 -0.92 -17.67
C ASN A 109 -34.93 0.34 -17.64
N GLY A 110 -34.87 1.10 -18.73
CA GLY A 110 -34.07 2.33 -18.79
C GLY A 110 -34.82 3.58 -18.33
N GLU A 111 -35.86 3.41 -17.51
CA GLU A 111 -36.68 4.54 -17.02
C GLU A 111 -36.02 5.20 -15.81
N SER A 112 -36.58 6.31 -15.33
CA SER A 112 -36.01 7.04 -14.19
C SER A 112 -35.86 6.15 -12.94
N ILE A 113 -34.69 6.22 -12.32
CA ILE A 113 -34.37 5.57 -11.03
C ILE A 113 -34.55 6.50 -9.83
N GLU A 114 -35.08 7.72 -10.01
CA GLU A 114 -35.26 8.68 -8.91
C GLU A 114 -36.13 8.12 -7.77
N TYR A 115 -37.11 7.28 -8.08
CA TYR A 115 -37.96 6.63 -7.06
C TYR A 115 -37.15 5.73 -6.10
N ILE A 116 -35.95 5.28 -6.50
CA ILE A 116 -35.09 4.44 -5.66
C ILE A 116 -34.55 5.26 -4.48
N TYR A 117 -34.41 6.59 -4.59
CA TYR A 117 -33.94 7.42 -3.46
C TYR A 117 -34.80 7.27 -2.20
N GLU A 118 -36.11 7.06 -2.34
CA GLU A 118 -37.02 6.80 -1.21
C GLU A 118 -36.78 5.44 -0.55
N LYS A 119 -36.22 4.49 -1.32
CA LYS A 119 -35.97 3.10 -0.94
C LYS A 119 -34.52 2.82 -0.52
N ILE A 120 -33.61 3.79 -0.66
CA ILE A 120 -32.21 3.63 -0.24
C ILE A 120 -32.19 3.20 1.24
N PRO A 121 -31.45 2.13 1.59
CA PRO A 121 -31.31 1.68 2.97
C PRO A 121 -30.82 2.80 3.89
N ALA A 122 -31.35 2.87 5.11
CA ALA A 122 -31.10 3.98 6.02
C ALA A 122 -29.61 4.35 6.20
N PRO A 123 -28.67 3.38 6.33
CA PRO A 123 -27.24 3.70 6.45
C PRO A 123 -26.60 4.44 5.26
N LEU A 124 -27.18 4.32 4.06
CA LEU A 124 -26.67 4.96 2.83
C LEU A 124 -27.49 6.18 2.41
N LYS A 125 -28.56 6.50 3.14
CA LYS A 125 -29.46 7.59 2.77
C LYS A 125 -28.76 8.94 2.88
N GLY A 126 -28.64 9.64 1.75
CA GLY A 126 -27.90 10.91 1.65
C GLY A 126 -26.39 10.76 1.39
N TYR A 127 -25.88 9.53 1.27
CA TYR A 127 -24.46 9.25 1.01
C TYR A 127 -24.18 8.67 -0.38
N VAL A 128 -25.18 8.60 -1.26
CA VAL A 128 -25.04 8.04 -2.60
C VAL A 128 -25.69 8.93 -3.65
N GLU A 129 -25.17 8.88 -4.87
CA GLU A 129 -25.81 9.39 -6.08
C GLU A 129 -26.09 8.20 -7.01
N LEU A 130 -27.34 8.08 -7.46
CA LEU A 130 -27.77 7.08 -8.45
C LEU A 130 -27.58 7.63 -9.87
N PHE A 131 -27.12 6.79 -10.79
CA PHE A 131 -26.94 7.19 -12.19
C PHE A 131 -27.15 6.01 -13.14
N PHE A 132 -27.24 6.32 -14.43
CA PHE A 132 -27.17 5.35 -15.52
C PHE A 132 -25.85 5.52 -16.29
N ASP A 133 -25.33 4.41 -16.82
CA ASP A 133 -24.37 4.50 -17.92
C ASP A 133 -25.07 4.84 -19.26
N MET A 134 -24.29 4.96 -20.33
CA MET A 134 -24.81 5.30 -21.66
C MET A 134 -25.67 4.19 -22.30
N GLU A 135 -25.62 2.97 -21.76
CA GLU A 135 -26.41 1.81 -22.19
C GLU A 135 -27.59 1.54 -21.25
N HIS A 136 -27.93 2.52 -20.41
CA HIS A 136 -29.05 2.45 -19.46
C HIS A 136 -28.93 1.33 -18.41
N ASN A 137 -27.71 0.97 -18.01
CA ASN A 137 -27.50 0.14 -16.83
C ASN A 137 -27.43 1.03 -15.58
N PRO A 138 -28.30 0.82 -14.57
CA PRO A 138 -28.30 1.63 -13.37
C PRO A 138 -27.13 1.27 -12.46
N SER A 139 -26.58 2.27 -11.78
CA SER A 139 -25.50 2.15 -10.82
C SER A 139 -25.57 3.29 -9.81
N TYR A 140 -24.58 3.36 -8.93
CA TYR A 140 -24.44 4.44 -7.97
C TYR A 140 -22.98 4.74 -7.68
N ARG A 141 -22.72 5.94 -7.17
CA ARG A 141 -21.46 6.30 -6.54
C ARG A 141 -21.69 6.74 -5.11
N LEU A 142 -20.66 6.55 -4.29
CA LEU A 142 -20.59 7.03 -2.93
C LEU A 142 -20.20 8.52 -2.90
N ILE A 143 -20.78 9.27 -1.97
CA ILE A 143 -20.37 10.64 -1.66
C ILE A 143 -19.34 10.56 -0.53
N GLU A 144 -18.12 10.15 -0.87
CA GLU A 144 -17.04 9.83 0.08
C GLU A 144 -16.76 10.94 1.09
N GLY A 145 -16.74 12.20 0.64
CA GLY A 145 -16.50 13.34 1.54
C GLY A 145 -17.56 13.51 2.64
N LEU A 146 -18.78 13.03 2.43
CA LEU A 146 -19.80 12.96 3.49
C LEU A 146 -19.58 11.74 4.39
N LEU A 147 -19.23 10.59 3.82
CA LEU A 147 -18.93 9.37 4.57
C LEU A 147 -17.76 9.56 5.55
N TYR A 148 -16.67 10.20 5.12
CA TYR A 148 -15.54 10.51 6.00
C TYR A 148 -15.90 11.46 7.15
N LYS A 149 -16.94 12.29 6.98
CA LYS A 149 -17.44 13.22 8.01
C LYS A 149 -18.60 12.65 8.83
N SER A 150 -19.02 11.43 8.53
CA SER A 150 -20.10 10.74 9.23
C SER A 150 -19.54 9.91 10.38
N ASP A 151 -20.43 9.37 11.22
CA ASP A 151 -20.07 8.46 12.31
C ASP A 151 -19.47 7.13 11.83
N TYR A 152 -19.53 6.84 10.52
CA TYR A 152 -18.92 5.65 9.92
C TYR A 152 -17.40 5.74 9.77
N TYR A 153 -16.80 6.94 9.80
CA TYR A 153 -15.35 7.04 9.91
C TYR A 153 -14.95 6.86 11.38
N LYS A 154 -14.15 5.83 11.68
CA LYS A 154 -13.90 5.33 13.04
C LYS A 154 -12.46 5.51 13.51
N PRO A 155 -11.97 6.75 13.75
CA PRO A 155 -10.61 6.95 14.28
C PRO A 155 -10.43 6.31 15.67
N GLN A 156 -11.49 6.14 16.45
CA GLN A 156 -11.45 5.47 17.76
C GLN A 156 -11.15 3.97 17.69
N LEU A 157 -11.22 3.34 16.51
CA LEU A 157 -10.80 1.94 16.30
C LEU A 157 -9.32 1.85 15.88
N GLN A 158 -8.64 2.99 15.72
CA GLN A 158 -7.22 3.02 15.40
C GLN A 158 -6.39 2.78 16.66
N THR A 159 -5.41 1.90 16.55
CA THR A 159 -4.38 1.66 17.57
C THR A 159 -3.07 1.39 16.87
N VAL A 160 -1.97 1.33 17.63
CA VAL A 160 -0.65 1.04 17.07
C VAL A 160 0.04 -0.06 17.85
N ALA A 161 0.89 -0.84 17.18
CA ALA A 161 1.76 -1.80 17.83
C ALA A 161 3.22 -1.59 17.42
N PHE A 162 4.14 -1.77 18.37
CA PHE A 162 5.57 -1.77 18.12
C PHE A 162 6.14 -3.14 18.42
N GLY A 163 7.01 -3.62 17.55
CA GLY A 163 7.78 -4.85 17.75
C GLY A 163 9.25 -4.64 17.41
N LEU A 164 10.07 -5.66 17.64
CA LEU A 164 11.48 -5.66 17.27
C LEU A 164 11.76 -6.78 16.28
N VAL A 165 12.38 -6.46 15.14
CA VAL A 165 12.91 -7.50 14.24
C VAL A 165 14.18 -8.12 14.82
N SER A 166 14.31 -9.44 14.72
CA SER A 166 15.52 -10.18 15.10
C SER A 166 15.77 -11.35 14.14
N GLU A 167 16.94 -12.01 14.24
CA GLU A 167 17.22 -13.22 13.42
C GLU A 167 16.17 -14.32 13.61
N THR A 168 15.62 -14.43 14.81
CA THR A 168 14.63 -15.47 15.16
C THR A 168 13.19 -14.98 15.04
N ASN A 169 12.97 -13.66 15.06
CA ASN A 169 11.64 -13.06 15.03
C ASN A 169 11.50 -12.20 13.76
N GLN A 170 11.21 -12.87 12.65
CA GLN A 170 10.71 -12.19 11.46
C GLN A 170 9.27 -11.73 11.68
N ARG A 171 8.86 -10.71 10.93
CA ARG A 171 7.50 -10.19 10.99
C ARG A 171 6.53 -11.20 10.37
N PRO A 172 5.47 -11.62 11.07
CA PRO A 172 4.48 -12.53 10.50
C PRO A 172 3.65 -11.84 9.43
N PHE A 173 3.01 -12.62 8.56
CA PHE A 173 2.12 -12.08 7.54
C PHE A 173 0.90 -11.35 8.14
N VAL A 174 0.62 -10.13 7.67
CA VAL A 174 -0.25 -9.18 8.41
C VAL A 174 -1.69 -9.08 7.91
N PHE A 175 -2.03 -9.56 6.71
CA PHE A 175 -3.37 -9.35 6.14
C PHE A 175 -4.39 -10.46 6.48
N SER A 176 -3.95 -11.57 7.05
CA SER A 176 -4.84 -12.69 7.38
C SER A 176 -5.07 -12.87 8.89
N THR A 177 -4.36 -12.13 9.75
CA THR A 177 -4.40 -12.37 11.20
C THR A 177 -4.46 -11.05 11.98
N PRO A 178 -5.39 -10.89 12.96
CA PRO A 178 -5.41 -9.71 13.81
C PRO A 178 -4.17 -9.70 14.72
N ARG A 179 -3.61 -8.52 14.98
CA ARG A 179 -2.53 -8.34 15.94
C ARG A 179 -3.11 -8.41 17.35
N LEU A 180 -2.88 -9.55 18.01
CA LEU A 180 -3.22 -9.78 19.40
C LEU A 180 -2.18 -9.14 20.33
N VAL A 181 -2.58 -8.90 21.58
CA VAL A 181 -1.66 -8.49 22.64
C VAL A 181 -0.83 -9.73 23.02
N ASP A 182 0.49 -9.61 22.93
CA ASP A 182 1.42 -10.70 23.22
C ASP A 182 2.71 -10.16 23.86
N ASP A 183 3.65 -11.05 24.16
CA ASP A 183 4.94 -10.69 24.76
C ASP A 183 5.92 -10.03 23.77
N ALA A 184 5.66 -10.15 22.46
CA ALA A 184 6.56 -9.70 21.40
C ALA A 184 6.26 -8.26 20.93
N HIS A 185 5.15 -7.67 21.38
CA HIS A 185 4.72 -6.33 20.98
C HIS A 185 4.42 -5.42 22.18
N MET A 186 4.56 -4.12 21.94
CA MET A 186 3.94 -3.07 22.74
C MET A 186 2.77 -2.49 21.94
N HIS A 187 1.55 -2.71 22.43
CA HIS A 187 0.34 -2.07 21.92
C HIS A 187 0.14 -0.74 22.61
N ILE A 188 -0.24 0.28 21.84
CA ILE A 188 -0.53 1.61 22.34
C ILE A 188 -1.86 2.10 21.76
N ASP A 189 -2.76 2.56 22.63
CA ASP A 189 -4.07 3.08 22.24
C ASP A 189 -3.94 4.54 21.74
N LEU A 190 -3.33 4.71 20.55
CA LEU A 190 -3.18 5.98 19.86
C LEU A 190 -3.84 5.94 18.50
N ASP A 191 -4.58 6.99 18.17
CA ASP A 191 -5.04 7.23 16.82
C ASP A 191 -3.86 7.61 15.91
N PHE A 192 -4.02 7.42 14.60
CA PHE A 192 -2.94 7.65 13.64
C PHE A 192 -2.51 9.11 13.52
N ASN A 193 -3.30 10.07 14.00
CA ASN A 193 -3.00 11.50 13.98
C ASN A 193 -2.47 12.02 15.31
N SER A 194 -2.23 11.15 16.29
CA SER A 194 -1.71 11.55 17.58
C SER A 194 -0.35 12.23 17.46
N PRO A 195 -0.16 13.44 18.01
CA PRO A 195 1.15 14.09 18.07
C PRO A 195 2.18 13.30 18.88
N ILE A 196 1.72 12.45 19.82
CA ILE A 196 2.60 11.55 20.57
C ILE A 196 3.22 10.51 19.63
N LEU A 197 2.40 9.93 18.75
CA LEU A 197 2.87 8.98 17.74
C LEU A 197 3.90 9.63 16.82
N ASP A 198 3.60 10.81 16.27
CA ASP A 198 4.55 11.55 15.42
C ASP A 198 5.89 11.79 16.13
N ARG A 199 5.85 12.16 17.42
CA ARG A 199 7.07 12.42 18.19
C ARG A 199 7.89 11.15 18.46
N ILE A 200 7.22 10.01 18.72
CA ILE A 200 7.85 8.69 18.86
C ILE A 200 8.54 8.29 17.56
N LEU A 201 7.84 8.38 16.42
CA LEU A 201 8.38 7.98 15.11
C LEU A 201 9.53 8.91 14.67
N LYS A 202 9.42 10.22 14.94
CA LYS A 202 10.48 11.21 14.72
C LYS A 202 11.75 10.92 15.53
N ALA A 203 11.63 10.15 16.62
CA ALA A 203 12.77 9.79 17.46
C ALA A 203 13.79 8.84 16.81
N ARG A 204 13.50 8.27 15.62
CA ARG A 204 14.51 7.52 14.84
C ARG A 204 15.74 8.38 14.50
N GLN A 205 15.51 9.64 14.12
CA GLN A 205 16.58 10.57 13.75
C GLN A 205 16.72 11.76 14.71
N HIS A 206 15.66 12.13 15.43
CA HIS A 206 15.68 13.26 16.37
C HIS A 206 15.40 12.79 17.80
N PRO A 207 16.44 12.56 18.60
CA PRO A 207 16.31 11.83 19.85
C PRO A 207 15.45 12.58 20.88
N LEU A 208 14.91 11.82 21.83
CA LEU A 208 14.17 12.31 23.00
C LEU A 208 15.12 12.52 24.19
N THR A 209 14.81 13.46 25.08
CA THR A 209 15.40 13.45 26.42
C THR A 209 14.76 12.33 27.26
N ALA A 210 15.37 11.97 28.40
CA ALA A 210 14.76 11.00 29.32
C ALA A 210 13.40 11.50 29.83
N GLU A 211 13.34 12.80 30.16
CA GLU A 211 12.12 13.47 30.64
C GLU A 211 11.02 13.51 29.58
N GLU A 212 11.36 13.79 28.31
CA GLU A 212 10.42 13.74 27.20
C GLU A 212 9.89 12.31 26.99
N LEU A 213 10.77 11.31 27.01
CA LEU A 213 10.38 9.91 26.82
C LEU A 213 9.38 9.46 27.90
N GLU A 214 9.68 9.75 29.18
CA GLU A 214 8.76 9.45 30.29
C GLU A 214 7.43 10.19 30.15
N ALA A 215 7.46 11.48 29.80
CA ALA A 215 6.26 12.29 29.66
C ALA A 215 5.34 11.82 28.52
N LEU A 216 5.90 11.34 27.40
CA LEU A 216 5.11 10.79 26.28
C LEU A 216 4.40 9.50 26.69
N PHE A 217 5.14 8.55 27.28
CA PHE A 217 4.58 7.23 27.63
C PHE A 217 3.68 7.27 28.86
N ALA A 218 3.83 8.25 29.76
CA ALA A 218 2.90 8.46 30.87
C ALA A 218 1.48 8.85 30.42
N GLN A 219 1.31 9.31 29.17
CA GLN A 219 0.02 9.65 28.57
C GLN A 219 -0.58 8.49 27.76
N CYS A 220 0.16 7.40 27.59
CA CYS A 220 -0.21 6.29 26.74
C CYS A 220 -0.78 5.13 27.56
N ASN A 221 -1.83 4.48 27.05
CA ASN A 221 -2.24 3.18 27.56
C ASN A 221 -1.47 2.09 26.80
N CYS A 222 -0.41 1.56 27.43
CA CYS A 222 0.43 0.53 26.84
C CYS A 222 0.05 -0.88 27.34
N ARG A 223 0.05 -1.86 26.43
CA ARG A 223 -0.23 -3.28 26.71
C ARG A 223 0.79 -4.17 25.98
N GLY A 224 0.94 -5.41 26.40
CA GLY A 224 1.89 -6.38 25.82
C GLY A 224 3.18 -6.51 26.64
N GLY A 225 4.13 -7.29 26.14
CA GLY A 225 5.38 -7.60 26.86
C GLY A 225 6.52 -6.62 26.65
N LEU A 226 6.57 -5.92 25.51
CA LEU A 226 7.65 -4.95 25.26
C LEU A 226 7.45 -3.65 26.04
N THR A 227 8.55 -3.09 26.52
CA THR A 227 8.61 -1.81 27.22
C THR A 227 9.28 -0.72 26.39
N LYS A 228 9.19 0.54 26.82
CA LYS A 228 9.79 1.66 26.09
C LYS A 228 11.31 1.58 26.14
N GLU A 229 11.85 1.03 27.22
CA GLU A 229 13.27 0.73 27.39
C GLU A 229 13.76 -0.33 26.39
N ASP A 230 12.89 -1.26 25.97
CA ASP A 230 13.21 -2.24 24.92
C ASP A 230 13.24 -1.60 23.52
N LEU A 231 12.38 -0.62 23.25
CA LEU A 231 12.24 0.01 21.94
C LEU A 231 13.25 1.13 21.68
N PHE A 232 13.77 1.76 22.73
CA PHE A 232 14.68 2.92 22.62
C PHE A 232 16.13 2.58 22.96
N THR A 233 17.06 3.34 22.38
CA THR A 233 18.50 3.21 22.61
C THR A 233 19.16 4.58 22.76
N THR A 234 20.26 4.66 23.50
CA THR A 234 21.10 5.87 23.54
C THR A 234 22.12 5.92 22.41
N GLU A 235 22.26 4.84 21.63
CA GLU A 235 23.13 4.80 20.47
C GLU A 235 22.50 5.58 19.31
N PRO A 236 23.25 6.48 18.66
CA PRO A 236 22.74 7.20 17.49
C PRO A 236 22.55 6.24 16.30
N PRO A 237 21.65 6.58 15.36
CA PRO A 237 21.43 5.81 14.16
C PRO A 237 22.71 5.64 13.33
N LYS A 238 22.85 4.48 12.68
CA LYS A 238 23.93 4.18 11.74
C LYS A 238 23.57 4.75 10.35
N ASN A 239 24.58 4.99 9.52
CA ASN A 239 24.43 5.41 8.12
C ASN A 239 23.51 6.62 7.89
N PRO A 240 23.80 7.79 8.48
CA PRO A 240 22.96 8.97 8.29
C PRO A 240 22.99 9.45 6.83
N HIS A 241 21.88 10.06 6.40
CA HIS A 241 21.76 10.72 5.11
C HIS A 241 22.92 11.70 4.84
N THR A 242 23.42 11.69 3.60
CA THR A 242 24.40 12.67 3.12
C THR A 242 23.76 13.51 2.01
N PRO A 243 23.66 14.85 2.16
CA PRO A 243 23.05 15.71 1.14
C PRO A 243 23.72 15.64 -0.22
N VAL A 244 22.91 15.70 -1.29
CA VAL A 244 23.40 15.82 -2.67
C VAL A 244 23.86 17.25 -2.92
N THR A 245 25.06 17.43 -3.48
CA THR A 245 25.61 18.76 -3.79
C THR A 245 25.61 19.08 -5.29
N GLN A 246 25.64 18.05 -6.15
CA GLN A 246 25.65 18.18 -7.60
C GLN A 246 24.99 16.96 -8.25
N GLY A 247 24.37 17.16 -9.41
CA GLY A 247 23.78 16.06 -10.17
C GLY A 247 22.46 15.57 -9.59
N ILE A 248 22.13 14.34 -9.93
CA ILE A 248 20.97 13.59 -9.43
C ILE A 248 21.51 12.34 -8.76
N ARG A 249 21.10 12.09 -7.51
CA ARG A 249 21.22 10.77 -6.88
C ARG A 249 19.88 10.07 -6.99
N LEU A 250 19.92 8.86 -7.53
CA LEU A 250 18.79 7.93 -7.54
C LEU A 250 19.17 6.77 -6.63
N GLU A 251 18.40 6.57 -5.57
CA GLU A 251 18.60 5.49 -4.61
C GLU A 251 17.41 4.53 -4.68
N TYR A 252 17.67 3.27 -5.00
CA TYR A 252 16.67 2.22 -4.86
C TYR A 252 16.50 1.89 -3.38
N THR A 253 15.27 2.05 -2.87
CA THR A 253 14.98 1.90 -1.43
C THR A 253 14.36 0.54 -1.08
N GLY A 254 14.13 -0.32 -2.08
CA GLY A 254 13.51 -1.64 -1.95
C GLY A 254 12.10 -1.70 -2.55
N HIS A 255 11.69 -2.90 -2.99
CA HIS A 255 10.44 -3.18 -3.72
C HIS A 255 10.20 -2.23 -4.91
N ALA A 256 9.25 -1.29 -4.78
CA ALA A 256 8.91 -0.29 -5.79
C ALA A 256 9.51 1.09 -5.49
N GLY A 257 10.36 1.19 -4.47
CA GLY A 257 10.81 2.45 -3.91
C GLY A 257 12.04 3.04 -4.59
N PHE A 258 11.96 4.32 -4.95
CA PHE A 258 13.10 5.11 -5.41
C PHE A 258 13.11 6.50 -4.77
N LEU A 259 14.26 6.89 -4.21
CA LEU A 259 14.54 8.24 -3.76
C LEU A 259 15.36 8.97 -4.84
N ILE A 260 14.80 10.05 -5.40
CA ILE A 260 15.44 10.93 -6.38
C ILE A 260 15.79 12.24 -5.68
N GLU A 261 17.06 12.60 -5.67
CA GLU A 261 17.56 13.78 -4.98
C GLU A 261 18.46 14.63 -5.87
N THR A 262 18.27 15.94 -5.77
CA THR A 262 19.24 16.94 -6.20
C THR A 262 19.61 17.80 -4.98
N LYS A 263 20.43 18.83 -5.20
CA LYS A 263 20.69 19.83 -4.15
C LYS A 263 19.44 20.64 -3.75
N ASP A 264 18.44 20.70 -4.64
CA ASP A 264 17.28 21.60 -4.53
C ASP A 264 15.98 20.86 -4.21
N ILE A 265 15.89 19.55 -4.47
CA ILE A 265 14.65 18.78 -4.31
C ILE A 265 14.89 17.31 -3.95
N SER A 266 13.98 16.75 -3.15
CA SER A 266 13.89 15.31 -2.85
C SER A 266 12.50 14.75 -3.17
N ILE A 267 12.46 13.66 -3.94
CA ILE A 267 11.24 12.97 -4.38
C ILE A 267 11.38 11.50 -4.03
N LEU A 268 10.38 10.93 -3.35
CA LEU A 268 10.35 9.50 -3.00
C LEU A 268 9.15 8.83 -3.66
N ILE A 269 9.39 7.76 -4.39
CA ILE A 269 8.37 7.00 -5.12
C ILE A 269 8.00 5.76 -4.30
N ASP A 270 6.72 5.43 -4.19
CA ASP A 270 6.16 4.19 -3.59
C ASP A 270 6.93 3.66 -2.37
N PRO A 271 7.02 4.44 -1.27
CA PRO A 271 7.91 4.09 -0.18
C PRO A 271 7.39 2.90 0.64
N VAL A 272 8.21 1.86 0.67
CA VAL A 272 8.19 0.83 1.70
C VAL A 272 9.59 0.76 2.32
N ILE A 273 9.74 1.29 3.53
CA ILE A 273 11.05 1.39 4.19
C ILE A 273 11.12 0.35 5.29
N ALA A 274 12.13 -0.51 5.21
CA ALA A 274 12.29 -1.62 6.14
C ALA A 274 12.85 -1.15 7.50
N SER A 275 12.41 -1.82 8.57
CA SER A 275 13.16 -1.85 9.82
C SER A 275 14.39 -2.74 9.66
N VAL A 276 15.50 -2.35 10.27
CA VAL A 276 16.81 -2.96 10.00
C VAL A 276 17.20 -3.88 11.14
N HIS A 277 17.47 -5.14 10.80
CA HIS A 277 18.22 -6.04 11.65
C HIS A 277 19.71 -6.06 11.25
N GLU A 278 20.63 -6.30 12.18
CA GLU A 278 22.08 -6.27 11.92
C GLU A 278 22.51 -7.25 10.81
N SER A 279 21.80 -8.36 10.66
CA SER A 279 22.06 -9.38 9.62
C SER A 279 21.91 -8.86 8.19
N HIS A 280 21.17 -7.77 7.97
CA HIS A 280 20.86 -7.24 6.63
C HIS A 280 21.20 -5.74 6.49
N ILE A 281 21.94 -5.17 7.46
CA ILE A 281 22.27 -3.74 7.52
C ILE A 281 23.04 -3.22 6.30
N GLY A 282 23.75 -4.09 5.57
CA GLY A 282 24.49 -3.74 4.36
C GLY A 282 23.62 -3.73 3.09
N ASP A 283 22.48 -4.41 3.11
CA ASP A 283 21.62 -4.58 1.94
C ASP A 283 20.38 -3.68 2.00
N VAL A 284 19.95 -3.25 3.18
CA VAL A 284 18.70 -2.51 3.40
C VAL A 284 18.90 -0.99 3.33
N PHE A 285 18.01 -0.29 2.63
CA PHE A 285 17.86 1.16 2.77
C PHE A 285 16.94 1.48 3.96
N SER A 286 17.44 2.23 4.94
CA SER A 286 16.73 2.50 6.19
C SER A 286 16.16 3.92 6.29
N PHE A 287 15.29 4.14 7.27
CA PHE A 287 14.76 5.47 7.59
C PHE A 287 15.85 6.53 7.84
N ASN A 288 17.02 6.12 8.31
CA ASN A 288 18.11 7.04 8.67
C ASN A 288 18.83 7.62 7.44
N GLN A 289 18.71 6.95 6.31
CA GLN A 289 19.27 7.36 5.03
C GLN A 289 18.34 8.32 4.27
N LEU A 290 17.12 8.57 4.78
CA LEU A 290 16.21 9.57 4.20
C LEU A 290 16.63 11.00 4.58
N PRO A 291 16.44 11.97 3.67
CA PRO A 291 16.68 13.38 3.95
C PRO A 291 15.78 13.92 5.07
N GLU A 292 16.14 15.09 5.59
CA GLU A 292 15.34 15.81 6.58
C GLU A 292 13.96 16.23 6.05
N LYS A 293 13.88 16.50 4.74
CA LYS A 293 12.66 16.90 4.04
C LYS A 293 12.48 16.04 2.79
N LEU A 294 11.24 15.64 2.53
CA LEU A 294 10.74 15.09 1.27
C LEU A 294 9.78 16.10 0.67
N ASP A 295 10.15 16.74 -0.44
CA ASP A 295 9.28 17.71 -1.11
C ASP A 295 8.06 17.02 -1.70
N TYR A 296 8.27 15.85 -2.28
CA TYR A 296 7.20 15.00 -2.81
C TYR A 296 7.39 13.54 -2.43
N ILE A 297 6.30 12.90 -2.02
CA ILE A 297 6.18 11.45 -2.10
C ILE A 297 5.15 11.14 -3.19
N CYS A 298 5.51 10.37 -4.21
CA CYS A 298 4.60 10.01 -5.31
C CYS A 298 4.16 8.56 -5.16
N LEU A 299 2.85 8.34 -5.12
CA LEU A 299 2.24 7.02 -4.96
C LEU A 299 1.60 6.61 -6.28
N THR A 300 2.08 5.54 -6.90
CA THR A 300 1.63 5.10 -8.23
C THR A 300 0.18 4.65 -8.20
N HIS A 301 -0.20 3.75 -7.29
CA HIS A 301 -1.55 3.18 -7.24
C HIS A 301 -1.93 2.62 -5.86
N SER A 302 -3.20 2.32 -5.65
CA SER A 302 -3.77 2.03 -4.31
C SER A 302 -3.45 0.66 -3.69
N HIS A 303 -2.54 -0.13 -4.28
CA HIS A 303 -2.16 -1.42 -3.71
C HIS A 303 -1.27 -1.26 -2.48
N GLN A 304 -1.38 -2.24 -1.58
CA GLN A 304 -0.84 -2.19 -0.22
C GLN A 304 0.70 -2.14 -0.15
N ASP A 305 1.36 -2.65 -1.17
CA ASP A 305 2.81 -2.68 -1.36
C ASP A 305 3.37 -1.41 -2.02
N HIS A 306 2.50 -0.48 -2.42
CA HIS A 306 2.88 0.85 -2.94
C HIS A 306 2.39 1.98 -2.02
N VAL A 307 1.22 1.80 -1.38
CA VAL A 307 0.66 2.71 -0.38
C VAL A 307 0.74 2.06 1.00
N ASN A 308 1.96 2.00 1.52
CA ASN A 308 2.23 1.42 2.83
C ASN A 308 1.97 2.45 3.95
N ILE A 309 0.81 2.34 4.62
CA ILE A 309 0.39 3.29 5.68
C ILE A 309 1.41 3.33 6.83
N GLU A 310 1.99 2.18 7.17
CA GLU A 310 3.06 2.05 8.17
C GLU A 310 4.26 2.98 7.86
N THR A 311 4.75 2.95 6.62
CA THR A 311 5.86 3.79 6.18
C THR A 311 5.41 5.24 6.10
N LEU A 312 4.25 5.52 5.50
CA LEU A 312 3.77 6.89 5.33
C LEU A 312 3.63 7.62 6.68
N LEU A 313 3.04 7.00 7.70
CA LEU A 313 2.92 7.63 9.03
C LEU A 313 4.29 7.95 9.65
N GLN A 314 5.29 7.08 9.43
CA GLN A 314 6.66 7.34 9.86
C GLN A 314 7.31 8.52 9.11
N LEU A 315 6.94 8.74 7.84
CA LEU A 315 7.45 9.81 6.99
C LEU A 315 6.63 11.10 7.04
N ARG A 316 5.48 11.11 7.72
CA ARG A 316 4.55 12.25 7.74
C ARG A 316 5.22 13.56 8.12
N HIS A 317 6.07 13.53 9.15
CA HIS A 317 6.78 14.71 9.64
C HIS A 317 7.85 15.26 8.68
N LYS A 318 8.24 14.51 7.64
CA LYS A 318 9.22 14.90 6.60
C LYS A 318 8.56 15.31 5.29
N THR A 319 7.32 14.89 5.08
CA THR A 319 6.64 14.99 3.78
C THR A 319 5.95 16.33 3.65
N ASP A 320 6.31 17.11 2.63
CA ASP A 320 5.58 18.34 2.28
C ASP A 320 4.28 18.00 1.54
N THR A 321 4.37 17.24 0.44
CA THR A 321 3.20 16.91 -0.39
C THR A 321 3.22 15.45 -0.84
N LEU A 322 2.09 14.74 -0.67
CA LEU A 322 1.85 13.48 -1.37
C LEU A 322 1.25 13.75 -2.75
N VAL A 323 1.76 13.09 -3.77
CA VAL A 323 1.21 13.09 -5.14
C VAL A 323 0.54 11.75 -5.40
N VAL A 324 -0.72 11.77 -5.81
CA VAL A 324 -1.51 10.56 -6.07
C VAL A 324 -2.23 10.66 -7.42
N PRO A 325 -2.52 9.53 -8.08
CA PRO A 325 -3.31 9.51 -9.30
C PRO A 325 -4.75 9.97 -9.09
N LYS A 326 -5.34 10.52 -10.15
CA LYS A 326 -6.76 10.88 -10.20
C LYS A 326 -7.66 9.69 -9.84
N ASN A 327 -8.61 9.92 -8.92
CA ASN A 327 -9.63 8.94 -8.57
C ASN A 327 -10.89 9.03 -9.46
N ASN A 328 -11.61 7.92 -9.63
CA ASN A 328 -12.86 7.87 -10.41
C ASN A 328 -14.13 8.34 -9.64
N GLY A 329 -13.98 8.74 -8.38
CA GLY A 329 -15.00 9.36 -7.54
C GLY A 329 -16.11 8.40 -7.09
N GLY A 330 -16.01 7.88 -5.87
CA GLY A 330 -17.12 7.18 -5.20
C GLY A 330 -17.43 5.76 -5.67
N SER A 331 -16.59 5.16 -6.53
CA SER A 331 -16.68 3.72 -6.82
C SER A 331 -16.25 2.91 -5.60
N ILE A 332 -16.95 1.82 -5.29
CA ILE A 332 -16.58 0.95 -4.16
C ILE A 332 -15.17 0.37 -4.35
N ALA A 333 -14.83 -0.01 -5.59
CA ALA A 333 -13.53 -0.59 -5.92
C ALA A 333 -12.40 0.43 -5.99
N ASP A 334 -12.70 1.74 -6.03
CA ASP A 334 -11.72 2.81 -6.21
C ASP A 334 -11.96 3.91 -5.16
N PRO A 335 -11.76 3.64 -3.86
CA PRO A 335 -11.80 4.68 -2.85
C PRO A 335 -10.73 5.74 -3.11
N SER A 336 -11.05 7.00 -2.84
CA SER A 336 -10.13 8.11 -3.09
C SER A 336 -8.91 8.09 -2.16
N LEU A 337 -7.73 7.82 -2.72
CA LEU A 337 -6.45 7.96 -2.02
C LEU A 337 -6.29 9.37 -1.41
N LYS A 338 -6.71 10.40 -2.15
CA LYS A 338 -6.66 11.79 -1.68
C LYS A 338 -7.47 11.99 -0.40
N LEU A 339 -8.74 11.57 -0.40
CA LEU A 339 -9.60 11.77 0.77
C LEU A 339 -9.12 10.93 1.96
N MET A 340 -8.66 9.70 1.72
CA MET A 340 -8.09 8.81 2.73
C MET A 340 -6.84 9.42 3.39
N LEU A 341 -5.85 9.84 2.59
CA LEU A 341 -4.58 10.38 3.09
C LEU A 341 -4.77 11.75 3.77
N GLN A 342 -5.77 12.54 3.36
CA GLN A 342 -6.16 13.75 4.08
C GLN A 342 -6.68 13.45 5.49
N GLN A 343 -7.35 12.31 5.72
CA GLN A 343 -7.73 11.90 7.08
C GLN A 343 -6.51 11.53 7.94
N LEU A 344 -5.35 11.27 7.33
CA LEU A 344 -4.09 11.00 8.02
C LEU A 344 -3.20 12.26 8.12
N ASN A 345 -3.80 13.45 7.98
CA ASN A 345 -3.15 14.76 8.06
C ASN A 345 -2.08 15.04 6.99
N PHE A 346 -2.11 14.35 5.85
CA PHE A 346 -1.24 14.70 4.74
C PHE A 346 -1.84 15.81 3.87
N LYS A 347 -0.96 16.66 3.34
CA LYS A 347 -1.25 17.50 2.18
C LYS A 347 -1.13 16.63 0.93
N VAL A 348 -2.21 16.55 0.15
CA VAL A 348 -2.28 15.65 -1.01
C VAL A 348 -2.63 16.44 -2.28
N LEU A 349 -1.82 16.26 -3.30
CA LEU A 349 -2.05 16.69 -4.67
C LEU A 349 -2.50 15.47 -5.48
N GLU A 350 -3.66 15.58 -6.13
CA GLU A 350 -4.17 14.56 -7.04
C GLU A 350 -3.95 15.05 -8.46
N VAL A 351 -3.38 14.21 -9.33
CA VAL A 351 -2.98 14.58 -10.69
C VAL A 351 -3.59 13.66 -11.75
N GLU A 352 -3.90 14.27 -12.90
CA GLU A 352 -4.50 13.63 -14.06
C GLU A 352 -3.46 13.05 -15.02
N ASP A 353 -3.86 12.10 -15.87
CA ASP A 353 -3.04 11.61 -16.97
C ASP A 353 -2.42 12.76 -17.78
N MET A 354 -1.10 12.69 -17.99
CA MET A 354 -0.28 13.68 -18.68
C MET A 354 -0.17 15.05 -18.01
N GLU A 355 -0.66 15.22 -16.78
CA GLU A 355 -0.47 16.45 -16.01
C GLU A 355 0.98 16.57 -15.52
N GLU A 356 1.50 17.79 -15.53
CA GLU A 356 2.89 18.10 -15.15
C GLU A 356 2.96 18.89 -13.84
N ILE A 357 3.83 18.47 -12.94
CA ILE A 357 4.20 19.23 -11.74
C ILE A 357 5.58 19.85 -11.98
N PRO A 358 5.70 21.18 -12.13
CA PRO A 358 6.99 21.82 -12.34
C PRO A 358 7.84 21.79 -11.06
N LEU A 359 9.13 21.51 -11.22
CA LEU A 359 10.11 21.41 -10.14
C LEU A 359 11.35 22.28 -10.43
N PRO A 360 12.15 22.65 -9.42
CA PRO A 360 13.48 23.19 -9.65
C PRO A 360 14.33 22.21 -10.47
N GLY A 361 14.71 22.61 -11.69
CA GLY A 361 15.54 21.78 -12.57
C GLY A 361 14.80 20.71 -13.37
N GLY A 362 13.47 20.64 -13.31
CA GLY A 362 12.73 19.53 -13.91
C GLY A 362 11.22 19.57 -13.74
N LYS A 363 10.59 18.41 -13.84
CA LYS A 363 9.16 18.17 -13.62
C LYS A 363 8.85 16.71 -13.31
N ILE A 364 7.70 16.49 -12.68
CA ILE A 364 7.04 15.17 -12.59
C ILE A 364 5.92 15.16 -13.63
N ILE A 365 5.75 14.06 -14.34
CA ILE A 365 4.62 13.86 -15.27
C ILE A 365 3.88 12.59 -14.84
N ALA A 366 2.57 12.71 -14.65
CA ALA A 366 1.69 11.55 -14.47
C ALA A 366 1.50 10.86 -15.82
N LEU A 367 1.83 9.58 -15.92
CA LEU A 367 1.66 8.80 -17.15
C LEU A 367 0.57 7.74 -16.97
N PRO A 368 -0.25 7.48 -18.00
CA PRO A 368 -1.29 6.44 -17.95
C PRO A 368 -0.74 5.08 -17.52
N PHE A 369 -1.40 4.48 -16.52
CA PHE A 369 -1.17 3.11 -16.06
C PHE A 369 -2.34 2.24 -16.48
N LEU A 370 -2.09 1.20 -17.29
CA LEU A 370 -3.09 0.16 -17.62
C LEU A 370 -2.74 -1.20 -17.00
N GLY A 371 -3.75 -2.05 -16.82
CA GLY A 371 -3.60 -3.43 -16.34
C GLY A 371 -3.60 -3.57 -14.82
N GLU A 372 -3.23 -4.77 -14.38
CA GLU A 372 -2.94 -5.17 -12.99
C GLU A 372 -4.08 -5.02 -11.96
N HIS A 373 -5.19 -4.36 -12.28
CA HIS A 373 -6.31 -4.16 -11.35
C HIS A 373 -7.51 -5.09 -11.62
N GLY A 374 -7.24 -6.25 -12.23
CA GLY A 374 -8.24 -7.28 -12.49
C GLY A 374 -9.48 -6.81 -13.25
N ASP A 375 -9.31 -5.90 -14.22
CA ASP A 375 -10.41 -5.29 -15.01
C ASP A 375 -11.48 -4.57 -14.18
N LEU A 376 -11.15 -4.14 -12.96
CA LEU A 376 -12.02 -3.26 -12.17
C LEU A 376 -11.91 -1.82 -12.67
N ASN A 377 -13.01 -1.08 -12.55
CA ASN A 377 -13.05 0.34 -12.85
C ASN A 377 -12.37 1.15 -11.73
N ILE A 378 -11.04 1.08 -11.71
CA ILE A 378 -10.15 1.75 -10.77
C ILE A 378 -9.32 2.75 -11.56
N ARG A 379 -9.42 4.04 -11.23
CA ARG A 379 -8.65 5.09 -11.90
C ARG A 379 -7.45 5.54 -11.07
N SER A 380 -7.43 5.29 -9.76
CA SER A 380 -6.30 5.65 -8.89
C SER A 380 -5.04 4.80 -9.14
N LYS A 381 -4.48 4.93 -10.35
CA LYS A 381 -3.21 4.37 -10.82
C LYS A 381 -2.54 5.26 -11.87
N SER A 382 -1.25 5.54 -11.71
CA SER A 382 -0.40 6.30 -12.63
C SER A 382 1.04 5.81 -12.54
N ALA A 383 1.75 5.77 -13.66
CA ALA A 383 3.21 5.73 -13.66
C ALA A 383 3.75 7.16 -13.49
N TRP A 384 5.00 7.30 -13.03
CA TRP A 384 5.64 8.60 -12.87
C TRP A 384 6.84 8.74 -13.80
N LEU A 385 6.85 9.78 -14.63
CA LEU A 385 8.05 10.19 -15.35
C LEU A 385 8.67 11.39 -14.64
N ILE A 386 9.91 11.22 -14.17
CA ILE A 386 10.70 12.29 -13.57
C ILE A 386 11.67 12.80 -14.63
N GLU A 387 11.45 14.03 -15.08
CA GLU A 387 12.41 14.76 -15.89
C GLU A 387 13.21 15.68 -14.98
N MET A 388 14.52 15.49 -14.88
CA MET A 388 15.37 16.29 -13.99
C MET A 388 16.74 16.49 -14.62
N TYR A 389 17.21 17.74 -14.69
CA TYR A 389 18.49 18.12 -15.32
C TYR A 389 18.75 17.42 -16.68
N GLY A 390 17.70 17.31 -17.51
CA GLY A 390 17.76 16.68 -18.83
C GLY A 390 17.76 15.14 -18.82
N LYS A 391 17.68 14.49 -17.64
CA LYS A 391 17.48 13.05 -17.48
C LYS A 391 16.00 12.70 -17.42
N LYS A 392 15.62 11.56 -17.99
CA LYS A 392 14.25 11.04 -18.00
C LYS A 392 14.19 9.68 -17.34
N LEU A 393 13.55 9.62 -16.17
CA LEU A 393 13.46 8.42 -15.33
C LEU A 393 11.99 8.00 -15.24
N PHE A 394 11.63 6.88 -15.86
CA PHE A 394 10.28 6.32 -15.81
C PHE A 394 10.17 5.32 -14.66
N MET A 395 9.19 5.54 -13.79
CA MET A 395 8.85 4.70 -12.64
C MET A 395 7.48 4.07 -12.90
N GLY A 396 7.50 2.85 -13.42
CA GLY A 396 6.33 2.20 -14.00
C GLY A 396 5.43 1.43 -13.03
N ALA A 397 5.91 1.13 -11.82
CA ALA A 397 5.32 0.15 -10.90
C ALA A 397 4.87 -1.09 -11.70
N ASP A 398 3.63 -1.53 -11.50
CA ASP A 398 3.09 -2.72 -12.17
C ASP A 398 2.30 -2.39 -13.44
N SER A 399 2.56 -1.21 -14.03
CA SER A 399 1.93 -0.82 -15.28
C SER A 399 2.20 -1.86 -16.38
N SER A 400 1.19 -2.08 -17.21
CA SER A 400 1.24 -3.08 -18.27
C SER A 400 1.12 -2.45 -19.64
N ASN A 401 1.83 -3.02 -20.61
CA ASN A 401 1.77 -2.66 -22.02
C ASN A 401 0.68 -3.44 -22.77
N LEU A 402 -0.58 -3.21 -22.36
CA LEU A 402 -1.75 -3.87 -22.96
C LEU A 402 -2.04 -3.37 -24.39
N ASP A 403 -1.81 -2.08 -24.65
CA ASP A 403 -1.86 -1.48 -25.98
C ASP A 403 -0.58 -0.65 -26.24
N PRO A 404 0.36 -1.18 -27.05
CA PRO A 404 1.60 -0.48 -27.41
C PRO A 404 1.39 0.90 -28.03
N ASN A 405 0.23 1.16 -28.64
CA ASN A 405 -0.05 2.48 -29.21
C ASN A 405 -0.10 3.57 -28.15
N MET A 406 -0.60 3.26 -26.94
CA MET A 406 -0.60 4.20 -25.83
C MET A 406 0.83 4.68 -25.52
N TYR A 407 1.78 3.76 -25.39
CA TYR A 407 3.17 4.09 -25.13
C TYR A 407 3.85 4.76 -26.33
N HIS A 408 3.48 4.43 -27.57
CA HIS A 408 3.91 5.21 -28.74
C HIS A 408 3.41 6.67 -28.71
N HIS A 409 2.19 6.91 -28.23
CA HIS A 409 1.67 8.27 -28.06
C HIS A 409 2.41 9.02 -26.95
N ILE A 410 2.71 8.36 -25.83
CA ILE A 410 3.53 8.92 -24.75
C ILE A 410 4.94 9.24 -25.27
N HIS A 411 5.60 8.31 -25.97
CA HIS A 411 6.94 8.49 -26.54
C HIS A 411 7.01 9.69 -27.51
N LYS A 412 5.95 9.97 -28.29
CA LYS A 412 5.92 11.19 -29.13
C LYS A 412 6.02 12.48 -28.34
N GLN A 413 5.59 12.48 -27.07
CA GLN A 413 5.65 13.64 -26.18
C GLN A 413 6.95 13.68 -25.38
N VAL A 414 7.37 12.53 -24.84
CA VAL A 414 8.47 12.47 -23.87
C VAL A 414 9.78 11.97 -24.46
N GLY A 415 9.79 11.37 -25.64
CA GLY A 415 10.98 10.85 -26.32
C GLY A 415 11.64 9.68 -25.59
N ASP A 416 12.92 9.47 -25.89
CA ASP A 416 13.71 8.38 -25.33
C ASP A 416 14.01 8.58 -23.83
N LEU A 417 14.22 7.48 -23.10
CA LEU A 417 14.44 7.49 -21.65
C LEU A 417 15.91 7.28 -21.28
N ASP A 418 16.34 7.83 -20.14
CA ASP A 418 17.62 7.44 -19.53
C ASP A 418 17.44 6.17 -18.68
N LEU A 419 16.33 6.05 -17.96
CA LEU A 419 15.99 4.89 -17.14
C LEU A 419 14.52 4.49 -17.32
N LEU A 420 14.28 3.19 -17.49
CA LEU A 420 12.96 2.57 -17.40
C LEU A 420 12.96 1.57 -16.22
N ALA A 421 12.29 1.92 -15.13
CA ALA A 421 12.02 1.01 -14.02
C ALA A 421 10.60 0.41 -14.16
N ILE A 422 10.48 -0.92 -14.14
CA ILE A 422 9.21 -1.61 -14.39
C ILE A 422 9.06 -2.89 -13.56
N GLY A 423 7.86 -3.09 -13.01
CA GLY A 423 7.46 -4.27 -12.26
C GLY A 423 7.18 -5.43 -13.20
N MET A 424 7.62 -6.64 -12.81
CA MET A 424 7.45 -7.85 -13.62
C MET A 424 6.77 -8.99 -12.85
N GLU A 425 5.84 -8.64 -11.96
CA GLU A 425 4.97 -9.58 -11.26
C GLU A 425 3.91 -10.18 -12.20
N CYS A 426 4.35 -10.96 -13.19
CA CYS A 426 3.53 -11.39 -14.32
C CYS A 426 2.45 -12.43 -13.96
N VAL A 427 2.53 -13.04 -12.77
CA VAL A 427 1.53 -13.97 -12.23
C VAL A 427 1.06 -13.51 -10.85
N GLY A 428 0.39 -12.37 -10.81
CA GLY A 428 -0.16 -11.85 -9.56
C GLY A 428 -1.41 -12.59 -9.09
N ALA A 429 -1.90 -12.23 -7.90
CA ALA A 429 -3.04 -12.90 -7.26
C ALA A 429 -4.34 -12.76 -8.07
N PRO A 430 -5.33 -13.65 -7.87
CA PRO A 430 -6.70 -13.38 -8.33
C PRO A 430 -7.20 -12.07 -7.71
N TYR A 431 -7.85 -11.21 -8.49
CA TYR A 431 -8.28 -9.89 -7.99
C TYR A 431 -9.19 -9.98 -6.74
N THR A 432 -9.95 -11.08 -6.61
CA THR A 432 -10.79 -11.34 -5.44
C THR A 432 -10.03 -11.50 -4.13
N TRP A 433 -8.71 -11.73 -4.18
CA TRP A 433 -7.90 -11.79 -2.98
C TRP A 433 -7.91 -10.44 -2.24
N MET A 434 -7.69 -9.36 -2.98
CA MET A 434 -7.74 -7.99 -2.44
C MET A 434 -9.16 -7.41 -2.44
N TYR A 435 -9.89 -7.57 -3.54
CA TYR A 435 -11.19 -6.91 -3.74
C TYR A 435 -12.41 -7.77 -3.38
N GLY A 436 -12.20 -9.02 -2.94
CA GLY A 436 -13.28 -9.99 -2.75
C GLY A 436 -14.36 -9.56 -1.77
N ALA A 437 -13.96 -8.89 -0.68
CA ALA A 437 -14.87 -8.38 0.34
C ALA A 437 -15.88 -7.34 -0.22
N LEU A 438 -15.48 -6.63 -1.27
CA LEU A 438 -16.28 -5.56 -1.87
C LEU A 438 -17.46 -6.10 -2.68
N HIS A 439 -17.42 -7.37 -3.12
CA HIS A 439 -18.52 -7.97 -3.86
C HIS A 439 -19.71 -8.33 -2.97
N THR A 440 -20.91 -7.97 -3.42
CA THR A 440 -22.18 -8.33 -2.75
C THR A 440 -22.74 -9.67 -3.22
N LYS A 441 -22.16 -10.27 -4.27
CA LYS A 441 -22.49 -11.59 -4.80
C LYS A 441 -21.26 -12.47 -4.90
N LYS A 442 -21.46 -13.78 -4.80
CA LYS A 442 -20.38 -14.77 -4.98
C LYS A 442 -19.81 -14.68 -6.39
N VAL A 443 -18.48 -14.52 -6.48
CA VAL A 443 -17.74 -14.56 -7.75
C VAL A 443 -17.52 -16.03 -8.17
N SER A 444 -17.75 -16.34 -9.44
CA SER A 444 -17.54 -17.70 -9.96
C SER A 444 -16.04 -18.04 -10.04
N LYS A 445 -15.71 -19.34 -10.01
CA LYS A 445 -14.31 -19.79 -10.15
C LYS A 445 -13.71 -19.37 -11.49
N GLN A 446 -14.50 -19.39 -12.57
CA GLN A 446 -14.06 -18.96 -13.89
C GLN A 446 -13.64 -17.48 -13.88
N ILE A 447 -14.48 -16.59 -13.34
CA ILE A 447 -14.18 -15.15 -13.24
C ILE A 447 -12.96 -14.91 -12.35
N LYS A 448 -12.90 -15.57 -11.19
CA LYS A 448 -11.76 -15.47 -10.27
C LYS A 448 -10.45 -15.89 -10.94
N ASN A 449 -10.46 -16.95 -11.75
CA ASN A 449 -9.25 -17.47 -12.38
C ASN A 449 -8.80 -16.62 -13.57
N SER A 450 -9.72 -15.99 -14.30
CA SER A 450 -9.39 -15.19 -15.50
C SER A 450 -8.97 -13.77 -15.18
N ARG A 451 -9.46 -13.18 -14.08
CA ARG A 451 -9.17 -11.79 -13.68
C ARG A 451 -8.10 -11.78 -12.59
N ARG A 452 -6.92 -11.27 -12.91
CA ARG A 452 -5.74 -11.32 -12.04
C ARG A 452 -5.05 -9.96 -11.95
N LEU A 453 -4.20 -9.84 -10.95
CA LEU A 453 -3.40 -8.65 -10.68
C LEU A 453 -2.02 -8.79 -11.32
N ASN A 454 -1.98 -9.01 -12.63
CA ASN A 454 -0.73 -9.28 -13.33
C ASN A 454 -0.04 -7.97 -13.76
N GLY A 455 1.25 -7.85 -13.43
CA GLY A 455 2.18 -6.91 -14.04
C GLY A 455 2.69 -7.40 -15.40
N CYS A 456 3.86 -6.91 -15.84
CA CYS A 456 4.43 -7.26 -17.13
C CYS A 456 5.13 -8.62 -17.14
N ASP A 457 4.89 -9.44 -18.16
CA ASP A 457 5.83 -10.48 -18.57
C ASP A 457 6.97 -9.89 -19.42
N SER A 458 7.94 -10.71 -19.86
CA SER A 458 9.08 -10.23 -20.64
C SER A 458 8.68 -9.63 -21.98
N LYS A 459 7.64 -10.16 -22.64
CA LYS A 459 7.18 -9.69 -23.94
C LYS A 459 6.53 -8.31 -23.81
N ILE A 460 5.64 -8.15 -22.83
CA ILE A 460 4.93 -6.89 -22.55
C ILE A 460 5.94 -5.83 -22.12
N GLY A 461 6.81 -6.15 -21.16
CA GLY A 461 7.83 -5.23 -20.65
C GLY A 461 8.87 -4.83 -21.70
N TYR A 462 9.37 -5.78 -22.49
CA TYR A 462 10.33 -5.49 -23.56
C TYR A 462 9.71 -4.63 -24.68
N GLY A 463 8.41 -4.76 -24.93
CA GLY A 463 7.71 -3.87 -25.85
C GLY A 463 7.82 -2.39 -25.45
N MET A 464 7.90 -2.08 -24.15
CA MET A 464 8.17 -0.70 -23.70
C MET A 464 9.63 -0.28 -23.97
N VAL A 465 10.58 -1.20 -23.84
CA VAL A 465 12.00 -0.96 -24.16
C VAL A 465 12.18 -0.63 -25.64
N GLU A 466 11.50 -1.33 -26.55
CA GLU A 466 11.55 -1.04 -27.98
C GLU A 466 11.01 0.36 -28.33
N ILE A 467 9.97 0.79 -27.61
CA ILE A 467 9.32 2.09 -27.80
C ILE A 467 10.20 3.21 -27.26
N PHE A 468 10.61 3.11 -26.00
CA PHE A 468 11.28 4.20 -25.27
C PHE A 468 12.79 4.22 -25.41
N LYS A 469 13.40 3.15 -25.93
CA LYS A 469 14.85 3.03 -26.14
C LYS A 469 15.67 3.50 -24.92
N PRO A 470 15.37 2.97 -23.71
CA PRO A 470 16.03 3.42 -22.51
C PRO A 470 17.53 3.09 -22.54
N LYS A 471 18.35 3.90 -21.89
CA LYS A 471 19.78 3.57 -21.70
C LYS A 471 19.95 2.45 -20.67
N GLU A 472 19.14 2.47 -19.62
CA GLU A 472 19.12 1.45 -18.58
C GLU A 472 17.69 0.99 -18.27
N VAL A 473 17.54 -0.28 -17.93
CA VAL A 473 16.27 -0.90 -17.52
C VAL A 473 16.44 -1.52 -16.15
N TYR A 474 15.55 -1.21 -15.21
CA TYR A 474 15.50 -1.84 -13.90
C TYR A 474 14.19 -2.60 -13.72
N ILE A 475 14.33 -3.90 -13.48
CA ILE A 475 13.23 -4.76 -13.08
C ILE A 475 13.15 -4.64 -11.55
N TYR A 476 12.06 -4.09 -11.05
CA TYR A 476 11.81 -3.89 -9.61
C TYR A 476 10.41 -4.40 -9.23
N ALA A 477 9.90 -4.05 -8.05
CA ALA A 477 8.55 -4.39 -7.60
C ALA A 477 8.21 -5.90 -7.70
N LEU A 478 9.23 -6.75 -7.53
CA LEU A 478 9.08 -8.20 -7.58
C LEU A 478 8.88 -8.80 -6.19
N GLY A 479 9.07 -8.03 -5.11
CA GLY A 479 9.02 -8.58 -3.77
C GLY A 479 10.09 -9.64 -3.47
N LEU A 480 11.32 -9.40 -3.92
CA LEU A 480 12.45 -10.33 -3.69
C LEU A 480 13.06 -10.16 -2.30
N GLU A 481 12.84 -9.00 -1.68
CA GLU A 481 13.40 -8.63 -0.40
C GLU A 481 12.70 -9.39 0.75
N PRO A 482 13.41 -10.27 1.48
CA PRO A 482 12.78 -11.11 2.51
C PRO A 482 12.20 -10.32 3.68
N TRP A 483 12.72 -9.12 3.94
CA TRP A 483 12.20 -8.23 4.98
C TRP A 483 10.83 -7.60 4.66
N PHE A 484 10.30 -7.81 3.44
CA PHE A 484 8.96 -7.40 3.04
C PHE A 484 7.94 -8.56 3.01
N ASN A 485 8.36 -9.79 3.32
CA ASN A 485 7.48 -10.97 3.31
C ASN A 485 6.23 -10.84 4.20
N TYR A 486 6.28 -9.98 5.22
CA TYR A 486 5.16 -9.74 6.14
C TYR A 486 3.90 -9.17 5.47
N PHE A 487 4.00 -8.53 4.30
CA PHE A 487 2.82 -8.04 3.56
C PHE A 487 2.72 -8.61 2.14
N MET A 488 3.81 -9.17 1.62
CA MET A 488 3.81 -9.77 0.28
C MET A 488 3.40 -11.25 0.32
N GLY A 489 3.87 -12.00 1.32
CA GLY A 489 3.59 -13.45 1.42
C GLY A 489 4.12 -14.27 0.24
N LEU A 490 5.19 -13.82 -0.42
CA LEU A 490 5.77 -14.42 -1.62
C LEU A 490 6.96 -15.33 -1.26
N ASP A 491 6.96 -16.54 -1.83
CA ASP A 491 8.07 -17.48 -1.78
C ASP A 491 8.42 -17.93 -3.21
N TYR A 492 9.41 -17.29 -3.83
CA TYR A 492 9.84 -17.65 -5.18
C TYR A 492 10.82 -18.82 -5.22
N SER A 493 10.73 -19.59 -6.30
CA SER A 493 11.77 -20.52 -6.74
C SER A 493 12.27 -20.12 -8.13
N ASP A 494 13.36 -20.73 -8.57
CA ASP A 494 13.89 -20.51 -9.93
C ASP A 494 12.89 -20.90 -11.04
N ASP A 495 11.92 -21.75 -10.71
CA ASP A 495 10.85 -22.20 -11.62
C ASP A 495 9.61 -21.29 -11.59
N SER A 496 9.57 -20.28 -10.71
CA SER A 496 8.47 -19.30 -10.69
C SER A 496 8.45 -18.49 -11.99
N GLU A 497 7.28 -18.35 -12.60
CA GLU A 497 7.12 -17.67 -13.89
C GLU A 497 7.67 -16.23 -13.86
N GLN A 498 7.48 -15.52 -12.74
CA GLN A 498 8.03 -14.18 -12.51
C GLN A 498 9.56 -14.15 -12.64
N ILE A 499 10.24 -15.16 -12.10
CA ILE A 499 11.70 -15.28 -12.17
C ILE A 499 12.14 -15.65 -13.58
N ILE A 500 11.42 -16.58 -14.24
CA ILE A 500 11.67 -16.98 -15.62
C ILE A 500 11.52 -15.78 -16.58
N GLU A 501 10.41 -15.05 -16.50
CA GLU A 501 10.12 -13.92 -17.38
C GLU A 501 11.06 -12.73 -17.12
N SER A 502 11.37 -12.41 -15.86
CA SER A 502 12.37 -11.38 -15.57
C SER A 502 13.77 -11.76 -16.06
N ASN A 503 14.15 -13.05 -16.02
CA ASN A 503 15.40 -13.52 -16.61
C ASN A 503 15.41 -13.43 -18.15
N LYS A 504 14.27 -13.69 -18.81
CA LYS A 504 14.12 -13.48 -20.26
C LYS A 504 14.28 -12.00 -20.62
N MET A 505 13.72 -11.09 -19.84
CA MET A 505 13.89 -9.64 -20.03
C MET A 505 15.37 -9.23 -19.94
N LEU A 506 16.12 -9.74 -18.95
CA LEU A 506 17.56 -9.52 -18.85
C LEU A 506 18.30 -9.95 -20.14
N GLN A 507 17.96 -11.13 -20.68
CA GLN A 507 18.57 -11.64 -21.91
C GLN A 507 18.20 -10.80 -23.14
N LEU A 508 16.93 -10.42 -23.29
CA LEU A 508 16.47 -9.57 -24.40
C LEU A 508 17.18 -8.21 -24.41
N CYS A 509 17.36 -7.59 -23.24
CA CYS A 509 18.12 -6.36 -23.11
C CYS A 509 19.61 -6.56 -23.42
N TYR A 510 20.21 -7.66 -22.95
CA TYR A 510 21.60 -8.00 -23.28
C TYR A 510 21.82 -8.14 -24.79
N ASP A 511 20.94 -8.86 -25.48
CA ASP A 511 21.01 -9.07 -26.94
C ASP A 511 20.87 -7.75 -27.71
N SER A 512 20.17 -6.77 -27.14
CA SER A 512 20.00 -5.42 -27.69
C SER A 512 21.02 -4.40 -27.16
N ASN A 513 22.03 -4.84 -26.39
CA ASN A 513 23.07 -3.99 -25.80
C ASN A 513 22.50 -2.85 -24.92
N ILE A 514 21.44 -3.16 -24.16
CA ILE A 514 20.81 -2.30 -23.17
C ILE A 514 21.16 -2.83 -21.79
N LYS A 515 21.64 -1.95 -20.90
CA LYS A 515 21.93 -2.35 -19.51
C LYS A 515 20.62 -2.67 -18.81
N CYS A 516 20.49 -3.88 -18.29
CA CYS A 516 19.31 -4.31 -17.56
C CYS A 516 19.71 -5.00 -16.26
N GLU A 517 18.97 -4.73 -15.18
CA GLU A 517 19.25 -5.29 -13.87
C GLU A 517 17.95 -5.59 -13.12
N LYS A 518 17.97 -6.67 -12.33
CA LYS A 518 16.93 -7.00 -11.37
C LYS A 518 17.32 -6.43 -10.02
N MET A 519 16.54 -5.48 -9.52
CA MET A 519 16.85 -4.73 -8.32
C MET A 519 16.63 -5.59 -7.07
N PHE A 520 17.52 -5.44 -6.10
CA PHE A 520 17.46 -6.11 -4.79
C PHE A 520 18.23 -5.27 -3.78
N GLY A 521 17.70 -5.14 -2.56
CA GLY A 521 18.37 -4.38 -1.50
C GLY A 521 18.37 -2.88 -1.76
N SER A 522 19.50 -2.22 -1.49
CA SER A 522 19.72 -0.80 -1.72
C SER A 522 20.76 -0.59 -2.81
N LYS A 523 20.56 0.45 -3.61
CA LYS A 523 21.47 0.76 -4.71
C LYS A 523 21.48 2.23 -5.06
N THR A 524 22.66 2.84 -4.95
CA THR A 524 22.91 4.23 -5.35
C THR A 524 23.33 4.33 -6.82
N LEU A 525 22.72 5.29 -7.52
CA LEU A 525 23.05 5.71 -8.87
C LEU A 525 23.25 7.22 -8.90
N VAL A 526 24.28 7.67 -9.62
CA VAL A 526 24.60 9.09 -9.73
C VAL A 526 24.62 9.50 -11.20
N PHE A 527 23.78 10.47 -11.53
CA PHE A 527 23.80 11.14 -12.84
C PHE A 527 24.47 12.49 -12.69
N ASN A 528 25.66 12.62 -13.28
CA ASN A 528 26.36 13.90 -13.34
C ASN A 528 25.61 14.86 -14.28
N GLN A 529 25.66 16.15 -13.96
CA GLN A 529 25.12 17.24 -14.79
C GLN A 529 25.84 17.36 -16.13
#